data_AF-A0A7J7RZK4-F1
#
_entry.id   AF-A0A7J7RZK4-F1
#
_cell.length_a   1.000
_cell.length_b   1.000
_cell.length_c   1.000
_cell.angle_alpha   90.00
_cell.angle_beta   90.00
_cell.angle_gamma   90.00
#
_symmetry.space_group_name_H-M   'P 1'
#
loop_
_entity.id
_entity.type
_entity.pdbx_description
1 polymer ?
#
loop_
_entity_poly.entity_id
_entity_poly.type
_entity_poly.pdbx_seq_one_letter_code
_entity_poly.pdbx_strand_id
1 'polypeptide(L)'
;MDFLVLFLFYLALVLIGSVMICICSKTHYLKGLVSGGAQIFSYIIPECLQRAVLGLLHYLFHTRNHTFIILHLILQGMVYTEYTWEIFGYCQELEFSSYYLFLPYVLLIINLFFFTLSCVTDPGTITKANELLFLQVYEFDEVMFPKNVRCPTCDLRKPARSKHCGKCGPVCVTGVCTVLTITVFG
;
A
#
# COMPACT_ATOMS: atom_id res chain seq x y z
N MET A 1 8.32 7.57 34.25
CA MET A 1 9.42 8.06 33.38
C MET A 1 9.51 7.15 32.15
N ASP A 2 8.39 6.93 31.48
CA ASP A 2 8.24 5.75 30.60
C ASP A 2 7.91 6.15 29.15
N PHE A 3 7.17 7.24 28.96
CA PHE A 3 6.81 7.74 27.62
C PHE A 3 8.01 8.27 26.83
N LEU A 4 8.90 9.07 27.44
CA LEU A 4 10.06 9.64 26.75
C LEU A 4 11.03 8.55 26.28
N VAL A 5 11.24 7.53 27.12
CA VAL A 5 12.12 6.39 26.79
C VAL A 5 11.51 5.55 25.67
N LEU A 6 10.20 5.26 25.73
CA LEU A 6 9.49 4.54 24.68
C LEU A 6 9.50 5.30 23.35
N PHE A 7 9.31 6.62 23.41
CA PHE A 7 9.38 7.51 22.25
C PHE A 7 10.77 7.53 21.62
N LEU A 8 11.83 7.69 22.42
CA LEU A 8 13.21 7.66 21.94
C LEU A 8 13.57 6.29 21.34
N PHE A 9 13.09 5.20 21.93
CA PHE A 9 13.29 3.85 21.40
C PHE A 9 12.58 3.65 20.05
N TYR A 10 11.33 4.09 19.93
CA TYR A 10 10.58 4.08 18.68
C TYR A 10 11.30 4.89 17.59
N LEU A 11 11.75 6.10 17.92
CA LEU A 11 12.45 7.00 17.01
C LEU A 11 13.77 6.37 16.54
N ALA A 12 14.51 5.72 17.44
CA ALA A 12 15.71 4.96 17.08
C ALA A 12 15.40 3.81 16.12
N LEU A 13 14.35 3.01 16.37
CA LEU A 13 13.96 1.91 15.47
C LEU A 13 13.55 2.40 14.09
N VAL A 14 12.80 3.50 14.00
CA VAL A 14 12.39 4.11 12.73
C VAL A 14 13.60 4.68 11.98
N LEU A 15 14.54 5.31 12.68
CA LEU A 15 15.78 5.79 12.08
C LEU A 15 16.64 4.63 11.58
N ILE A 16 16.78 3.56 12.36
CA ILE A 16 17.51 2.36 11.94
C ILE A 16 16.83 1.72 10.73
N GLY A 17 15.51 1.55 10.76
CA GLY A 17 14.74 1.00 9.63
C GLY A 17 14.86 1.84 8.37
N SER A 18 14.74 3.17 8.48
CA SER A 18 14.87 4.09 7.33
C SER A 18 16.29 4.13 6.78
N VAL A 19 17.32 4.16 7.63
CA VAL A 19 18.72 4.07 7.23
C VAL A 19 19.00 2.73 6.54
N MET A 20 18.49 1.61 7.08
CA MET A 20 18.62 0.30 6.46
C MET A 20 17.93 0.25 5.09
N ILE A 21 16.74 0.82 4.94
CA ILE A 21 16.04 0.91 3.65
C ILE A 21 16.82 1.80 2.67
N CYS A 22 17.34 2.94 3.11
CA CYS A 22 18.17 3.83 2.30
C CYS A 22 19.47 3.15 1.84
N ILE A 23 20.14 2.41 2.73
CA ILE A 23 21.34 1.64 2.41
C ILE A 23 20.98 0.50 1.45
N CYS A 24 19.90 -0.23 1.67
CA CYS A 24 19.42 -1.30 0.78
C CYS A 24 19.08 -0.75 -0.62
N SER A 25 18.38 0.37 -0.70
CA SER A 25 18.03 1.05 -1.95
C SER A 25 19.27 1.53 -2.70
N LYS A 26 20.20 2.17 -1.98
CA LYS A 26 21.47 2.64 -2.55
C LYS A 26 22.34 1.48 -3.02
N THR A 27 22.38 0.37 -2.28
CA THR A 27 23.11 -0.85 -2.65
C THR A 27 22.52 -1.50 -3.89
N HIS A 28 21.19 -1.54 -4.03
CA HIS A 28 20.51 -2.04 -5.23
C HIS A 28 20.79 -1.18 -6.47
N TYR A 29 20.82 0.15 -6.32
CA TYR A 29 21.19 1.09 -7.38
C TYR A 29 22.67 0.98 -7.76
N LEU A 30 23.57 0.85 -6.78
CA LEU A 30 25.01 0.70 -7.00
C LEU A 30 25.40 -0.67 -7.58
N LYS A 31 24.56 -1.71 -7.38
CA LYS A 31 24.76 -3.07 -7.93
C LYS A 31 24.78 -3.08 -9.47
N GLY A 32 24.21 -2.07 -10.12
CA GLY A 32 24.29 -1.87 -11.58
C GLY A 32 25.60 -1.24 -12.07
N LEU A 33 26.40 -0.63 -11.18
CA LEU A 33 27.59 0.15 -11.56
C LEU A 33 28.92 -0.44 -11.07
N VAL A 34 28.92 -1.24 -9.99
CA VAL A 34 30.17 -1.69 -9.34
C VAL A 34 30.26 -3.22 -9.32
N SER A 35 30.59 -3.79 -10.48
CA SER A 35 30.97 -5.20 -10.65
C SER A 35 32.30 -5.57 -9.95
N GLY A 36 33.06 -4.60 -9.44
CA GLY A 36 34.41 -4.82 -8.89
C GLY A 36 34.51 -4.93 -7.37
N GLY A 37 33.46 -4.57 -6.61
CA GLY A 37 33.49 -4.53 -5.13
C GLY A 37 32.68 -5.63 -4.43
N ALA A 38 32.10 -6.56 -5.20
CA ALA A 38 31.14 -7.56 -4.73
C ALA A 38 31.72 -8.65 -3.79
N GLN A 39 33.03 -8.63 -3.54
CA GLN A 39 33.72 -9.72 -2.86
C GLN A 39 33.73 -9.60 -1.32
N ILE A 40 33.52 -8.40 -0.76
CA ILE A 40 33.58 -8.17 0.69
C ILE A 40 32.18 -8.22 1.32
N PHE A 41 31.15 -7.74 0.61
CA PHE A 41 29.76 -7.73 1.12
C PHE A 41 29.04 -9.09 1.02
N SER A 42 29.53 -10.03 0.22
CA SER A 42 28.98 -11.38 0.09
C SER A 42 29.23 -12.27 1.31
N TYR A 43 30.18 -11.89 2.19
CA TYR A 43 30.55 -12.69 3.36
C TYR A 43 29.58 -12.53 4.54
N ILE A 44 28.85 -11.42 4.62
CA ILE A 44 28.02 -11.09 5.80
C ILE A 44 26.52 -11.30 5.53
N ILE A 45 26.05 -11.19 4.28
CA ILE A 45 24.64 -11.39 3.95
C ILE A 45 24.56 -12.51 2.90
N PRO A 46 24.06 -13.71 3.27
CA PRO A 46 23.98 -14.83 2.34
C PRO A 46 23.09 -14.46 1.15
N GLU A 47 23.58 -14.70 -0.08
CA GLU A 47 22.84 -14.36 -1.29
C GLU A 47 21.44 -15.00 -1.36
N CYS A 48 21.25 -16.15 -0.70
CA CYS A 48 19.96 -16.80 -0.55
C CYS A 48 18.97 -15.94 0.23
N LEU A 49 19.43 -15.24 1.29
CA LEU A 49 18.58 -14.35 2.08
C LEU A 49 18.27 -13.07 1.30
N GLN A 50 19.22 -12.53 0.55
CA GLN A 50 18.94 -11.38 -0.33
C GLN A 50 17.90 -11.73 -1.41
N ARG A 51 18.01 -12.91 -2.03
CA ARG A 51 17.01 -13.39 -3.02
C ARG A 51 15.67 -13.70 -2.38
N ALA A 52 15.65 -14.30 -1.19
CA ALA A 52 14.42 -14.58 -0.46
C ALA A 52 13.71 -13.30 -0.01
N VAL A 53 14.45 -12.33 0.53
CA VAL A 53 13.92 -11.03 0.94
C VAL A 53 13.44 -10.24 -0.28
N LEU A 54 14.18 -10.22 -1.38
CA LEU A 54 13.73 -9.55 -2.61
C LEU A 54 12.49 -10.21 -3.21
N GLY A 55 12.43 -11.55 -3.20
CA GLY A 55 11.26 -12.31 -3.63
C GLY A 55 10.05 -12.06 -2.73
N LEU A 56 10.26 -12.00 -1.42
CA LEU A 56 9.23 -11.68 -0.44
C LEU A 56 8.77 -10.22 -0.57
N LEU A 57 9.68 -9.26 -0.74
CA LEU A 57 9.36 -7.86 -0.98
C LEU A 57 8.59 -7.70 -2.28
N HIS A 58 9.03 -8.35 -3.36
CA HIS A 58 8.29 -8.33 -4.62
C HIS A 58 6.91 -8.97 -4.45
N TYR A 59 6.80 -10.10 -3.74
CA TYR A 59 5.52 -10.72 -3.46
C TYR A 59 4.60 -9.82 -2.61
N LEU A 60 5.14 -9.18 -1.57
CA LEU A 60 4.41 -8.27 -0.69
C LEU A 60 3.97 -7.01 -1.44
N PHE A 61 4.89 -6.26 -2.05
CA PHE A 61 4.60 -4.96 -2.67
C PHE A 61 3.98 -5.04 -4.07
N HIS A 62 4.13 -6.16 -4.78
CA HIS A 62 3.71 -6.28 -6.18
C HIS A 62 2.43 -7.12 -6.37
N THR A 63 1.90 -7.73 -5.31
CA THR A 63 0.63 -8.47 -5.36
C THR A 63 -0.40 -7.86 -4.42
N ARG A 64 -1.70 -7.97 -4.75
CA ARG A 64 -2.80 -7.53 -3.88
C ARG A 64 -2.92 -8.50 -2.70
N ASN A 65 -2.06 -8.34 -1.70
CA ASN A 65 -1.96 -9.27 -0.58
C ASN A 65 -2.72 -8.76 0.65
N HIS A 66 -3.61 -9.60 1.19
CA HIS A 66 -4.39 -9.31 2.40
C HIS A 66 -3.54 -9.10 3.66
N THR A 67 -2.26 -9.47 3.63
CA THR A 67 -1.32 -9.22 4.73
C THR A 67 -1.17 -7.74 5.07
N PHE A 68 -1.17 -6.84 4.08
CA PHE A 68 -1.06 -5.40 4.35
C PHE A 68 -2.29 -4.84 5.06
N ILE A 69 -3.47 -5.33 4.69
CA ILE A 69 -4.74 -4.99 5.35
C ILE A 69 -4.69 -5.45 6.82
N ILE A 70 -4.31 -6.71 7.05
CA ILE A 70 -4.19 -7.26 8.41
C ILE A 70 -3.16 -6.50 9.24
N LEU A 71 -1.99 -6.21 8.67
CA LEU A 71 -0.94 -5.45 9.34
C LEU A 71 -1.43 -4.05 9.74
N HIS A 72 -2.11 -3.36 8.83
CA HIS A 72 -2.68 -2.04 9.08
C HIS A 72 -3.70 -2.09 10.22
N LEU A 73 -4.61 -3.08 10.21
CA LEU A 73 -5.59 -3.29 11.28
C LEU A 73 -4.93 -3.57 12.64
N ILE A 74 -3.87 -4.40 12.67
CA ILE A 74 -3.12 -4.70 13.90
C ILE A 74 -2.46 -3.42 14.44
N LEU A 75 -1.79 -2.65 13.58
CA LEU A 75 -1.12 -1.42 13.99
C LEU A 75 -2.13 -0.41 14.55
N GLN A 76 -3.25 -0.21 13.85
CA GLN A 76 -4.35 0.65 14.29
C GLN A 76 -4.89 0.20 15.65
N GLY A 77 -5.12 -1.12 15.83
CA GLY A 77 -5.59 -1.70 17.08
C GLY A 77 -4.61 -1.49 18.24
N MET A 78 -3.31 -1.67 18.02
CA MET A 78 -2.31 -1.43 19.06
C MET A 78 -2.28 0.04 19.50
N VAL A 79 -2.24 0.97 18.54
CA VAL A 79 -2.23 2.42 18.85
C VAL A 79 -3.45 2.83 19.66
N TYR A 80 -4.65 2.36 19.28
CA TYR A 80 -5.87 2.68 20.01
C TYR A 80 -5.96 1.97 21.36
N THR A 81 -5.39 0.78 21.50
CA THR A 81 -5.33 0.10 22.81
C THR A 81 -4.47 0.87 23.81
N GLU A 82 -3.28 1.30 23.36
CA GLU A 82 -2.39 2.16 24.16
C GLU A 82 -3.08 3.51 24.49
N TYR A 83 -3.76 4.11 23.51
CA TYR A 83 -4.56 5.32 23.73
C TYR A 83 -5.64 5.11 24.78
N THR A 84 -6.41 4.01 24.71
CA THR A 84 -7.44 3.69 25.71
C THR A 84 -6.84 3.45 27.08
N TRP A 85 -5.69 2.79 27.18
CA TRP A 85 -5.07 2.48 28.47
C TRP A 85 -4.55 3.74 29.17
N GLU A 86 -3.82 4.58 28.44
CA GLU A 86 -3.21 5.80 29.01
C GLU A 86 -4.24 6.93 29.11
N ILE A 87 -4.85 7.33 27.99
CA ILE A 87 -5.61 8.58 27.91
C ILE A 87 -6.99 8.47 28.54
N PHE A 88 -7.64 7.31 28.53
CA PHE A 88 -8.94 7.15 29.18
C PHE A 88 -8.84 7.36 30.69
N GLY A 89 -7.78 6.83 31.33
CA GLY A 89 -7.52 7.02 32.76
C GLY A 89 -7.31 8.48 33.12
N TYR A 90 -6.41 9.18 32.40
CA TYR A 90 -6.15 10.60 32.63
C TYR A 90 -7.39 11.47 32.40
N CYS A 91 -8.17 11.22 31.35
CA CYS A 91 -9.37 12.01 31.05
C CYS A 91 -10.49 11.81 32.08
N GLN A 92 -10.59 10.62 32.69
CA GLN A 92 -11.56 10.35 33.75
C GLN A 92 -11.23 11.12 35.03
N GLU A 93 -9.95 11.29 35.36
CA GLU A 93 -9.50 12.10 36.50
C GLU A 93 -9.72 13.60 36.29
N LEU A 94 -9.65 14.09 35.04
CA LEU A 94 -9.81 15.51 34.70
C LEU A 94 -11.27 15.94 34.45
N GLU A 95 -12.26 15.08 34.72
CA GLU A 95 -13.71 15.35 34.50
C GLU A 95 -14.04 15.87 33.09
N PHE A 96 -13.34 15.38 32.07
CA PHE A 96 -13.62 15.77 30.69
C PHE A 96 -15.01 15.30 30.24
N SER A 97 -15.68 16.13 29.44
CA SER A 97 -16.97 15.77 28.84
C SER A 97 -16.83 14.51 27.99
N SER A 98 -17.71 13.54 28.22
CA SER A 98 -17.73 12.23 27.55
C SER A 98 -17.72 12.33 26.03
N TYR A 99 -18.18 13.44 25.45
CA TYR A 99 -18.15 13.67 24.01
C TYR A 99 -16.73 13.61 23.42
N TYR A 100 -15.75 14.25 24.05
CA TYR A 100 -14.37 14.27 23.55
C TYR A 100 -13.69 12.91 23.67
N LEU A 101 -14.07 12.12 24.67
CA LEU A 101 -13.62 10.74 24.85
C LEU A 101 -14.11 9.81 23.74
N PHE A 102 -15.33 10.00 23.24
CA PHE A 102 -15.90 9.16 22.17
C PHE A 102 -15.49 9.57 20.75
N LEU A 103 -15.16 10.85 20.54
CA LEU A 103 -14.74 11.38 19.24
C LEU A 103 -13.65 10.55 18.51
N PRO A 104 -12.52 10.16 19.14
CA PRO A 104 -11.47 9.38 18.46
C PRO A 104 -11.96 7.99 18.01
N TYR A 105 -12.88 7.37 18.74
CA TYR A 105 -13.47 6.08 18.36
C TYR A 105 -14.44 6.22 17.19
N VAL A 106 -15.22 7.30 17.15
CA VAL A 106 -16.09 7.58 15.99
C VAL A 106 -15.26 7.79 14.73
N LEU A 107 -14.19 8.59 14.81
CA LEU A 107 -13.27 8.80 13.69
C LEU A 107 -12.60 7.49 13.24
N LEU A 108 -12.22 6.62 14.18
CA LEU A 108 -11.68 5.30 13.87
C LEU A 108 -12.67 4.46 13.06
N ILE A 109 -13.93 4.37 13.51
CA ILE A 109 -14.97 3.59 12.84
C ILE A 109 -15.19 4.09 11.41
N ILE A 110 -15.27 5.42 11.24
CA ILE A 110 -15.43 6.04 9.92
C ILE A 110 -14.23 5.69 9.01
N ASN A 111 -13.01 5.79 9.54
CA ASN A 111 -11.81 5.45 8.78
C ASN A 111 -11.78 3.97 8.37
N LEU A 112 -12.08 3.06 9.30
CA LEU A 112 -12.13 1.62 9.05
C LEU A 112 -13.18 1.27 7.99
N PHE A 113 -14.33 1.96 8.02
CA PHE A 113 -15.38 1.80 7.03
C PHE A 113 -14.91 2.19 5.63
N PHE A 114 -14.35 3.40 5.46
CA PHE A 114 -13.83 3.84 4.16
C PHE A 114 -12.66 2.99 3.67
N PHE A 115 -11.78 2.56 4.58
CA PHE A 115 -10.69 1.66 4.26
C PHE A 115 -11.20 0.30 3.75
N THR A 116 -12.15 -0.30 4.46
CA THR A 116 -12.76 -1.58 4.06
C THR A 116 -13.48 -1.45 2.72
N LEU A 117 -14.27 -0.38 2.54
CA LEU A 117 -14.94 -0.09 1.28
C LEU A 117 -13.90 -0.02 0.15
N SER A 118 -12.84 0.76 0.33
CA SER A 118 -11.76 0.90 -0.66
C SER A 118 -11.05 -0.43 -0.98
N CYS A 119 -10.93 -1.33 0.00
CA CYS A 119 -10.30 -2.65 -0.21
C CYS A 119 -11.21 -3.66 -0.92
N VAL A 120 -12.53 -3.59 -0.70
CA VAL A 120 -13.51 -4.56 -1.23
C VAL A 120 -14.09 -4.09 -2.56
N THR A 121 -14.16 -2.78 -2.82
CA THR A 121 -14.66 -2.25 -4.08
C THR A 121 -13.85 -2.76 -5.28
N ASP A 122 -14.56 -3.23 -6.30
CA ASP A 122 -13.96 -3.69 -7.56
C ASP A 122 -13.15 -2.54 -8.19
N PRO A 123 -11.87 -2.74 -8.57
CA PRO A 123 -11.05 -1.73 -9.25
C PRO A 123 -11.60 -1.30 -10.63
N GLY A 124 -12.79 -1.74 -11.02
CA GLY A 124 -13.41 -1.46 -12.31
C GLY A 124 -12.87 -2.41 -13.36
N THR A 125 -13.01 -3.71 -13.10
CA THR A 125 -12.54 -4.78 -13.99
C THR A 125 -13.35 -4.83 -15.28
N ILE A 126 -12.66 -4.71 -16.41
CA ILE A 126 -13.28 -4.74 -17.74
C ILE A 126 -13.36 -6.20 -18.19
N THR A 127 -14.58 -6.64 -18.48
CA THR A 127 -14.96 -7.95 -18.98
C THR A 127 -15.62 -7.81 -20.36
N LYS A 128 -15.74 -8.92 -21.10
CA LYS A 128 -16.42 -8.92 -22.41
C LYS A 128 -17.88 -8.44 -22.33
N ALA A 129 -18.54 -8.63 -21.20
CA ALA A 129 -19.93 -8.21 -21.00
C ALA A 129 -20.07 -6.69 -20.80
N ASN A 130 -19.07 -6.04 -20.19
CA ASN A 130 -19.13 -4.61 -19.84
C ASN A 130 -18.27 -3.73 -20.77
N GLU A 131 -17.51 -4.31 -21.72
CA GLU A 131 -16.62 -3.55 -22.60
C GLU A 131 -17.38 -2.49 -23.42
N LEU A 132 -18.56 -2.82 -23.94
CA LEU A 132 -19.38 -1.89 -24.74
C LEU A 132 -19.88 -0.70 -23.92
N LEU A 133 -20.23 -0.93 -22.65
CA LEU A 133 -20.68 0.13 -21.75
C LEU A 133 -19.55 1.12 -21.49
N PHE A 134 -18.33 0.63 -21.22
CA PHE A 134 -17.18 1.50 -21.00
C PHE A 134 -16.72 2.23 -22.27
N LEU A 135 -16.89 1.63 -23.44
CA LEU A 135 -16.61 2.28 -24.74
C LEU A 135 -17.57 3.43 -25.04
N GLN A 136 -18.81 3.37 -24.53
CA GLN A 136 -19.80 4.43 -24.71
C GLN A 136 -19.64 5.56 -23.68
N VAL A 137 -19.23 5.24 -22.45
CA VAL A 137 -19.08 6.22 -21.37
C VAL A 137 -17.88 7.15 -21.57
N TYR A 138 -16.79 6.64 -22.17
CA TYR A 138 -15.58 7.43 -22.42
C TYR A 138 -15.39 7.66 -23.92
N GLU A 139 -15.57 8.90 -24.36
CA GLU A 139 -15.36 9.30 -25.74
C GLU A 139 -13.88 9.21 -26.13
N PHE A 140 -13.63 8.87 -27.38
CA PHE A 140 -12.28 8.71 -27.91
C PHE A 140 -11.79 10.04 -28.50
N ASP A 141 -10.75 10.60 -27.89
CA ASP A 141 -10.13 11.84 -28.36
C ASP A 141 -9.25 11.64 -29.61
N GLU A 142 -9.01 10.40 -30.07
CA GLU A 142 -8.18 9.99 -31.24
C GLU A 142 -6.71 10.47 -31.23
N VAL A 143 -6.34 11.34 -30.28
CA VAL A 143 -4.98 11.85 -30.10
C VAL A 143 -4.24 11.03 -29.04
N MET A 144 -4.80 10.91 -27.83
CA MET A 144 -4.23 10.07 -26.76
C MET A 144 -4.82 8.65 -26.74
N PHE A 145 -6.05 8.48 -27.25
CA PHE A 145 -6.78 7.22 -27.23
C PHE A 145 -7.35 6.94 -28.63
N PRO A 146 -6.62 6.20 -29.48
CA PRO A 146 -7.11 5.82 -30.80
C PRO A 146 -8.29 4.85 -30.68
N LYS A 147 -9.26 4.95 -31.58
CA LYS A 147 -10.34 3.96 -31.67
C LYS A 147 -9.80 2.57 -32.06
N ASN A 148 -10.48 1.51 -31.58
CA ASN A 148 -10.18 0.10 -31.88
C ASN A 148 -8.84 -0.49 -31.39
N VAL A 149 -8.12 0.16 -30.48
CA VAL A 149 -6.95 -0.44 -29.83
C VAL A 149 -7.37 -1.63 -28.96
N ARG A 150 -6.77 -2.81 -29.19
CA ARG A 150 -7.01 -4.01 -28.38
C ARG A 150 -5.88 -4.26 -27.39
N CYS A 151 -6.21 -4.85 -26.24
CA CYS A 151 -5.20 -5.39 -25.34
C CYS A 151 -4.70 -6.73 -25.91
N PRO A 152 -3.39 -6.91 -26.13
CA PRO A 152 -2.86 -8.17 -26.66
C PRO A 152 -3.02 -9.35 -25.70
N THR A 153 -3.04 -9.08 -24.38
CA THR A 153 -3.14 -10.12 -23.34
C THR A 153 -4.59 -10.52 -23.06
N CYS A 154 -5.51 -9.55 -23.03
CA CYS A 154 -6.92 -9.82 -22.69
C CYS A 154 -7.84 -9.96 -23.91
N ASP A 155 -7.35 -9.65 -25.12
CA ASP A 155 -8.12 -9.51 -26.37
C ASP A 155 -9.41 -8.68 -26.22
N LEU A 156 -9.39 -7.68 -25.35
CA LEU A 156 -10.49 -6.73 -25.13
C LEU A 156 -10.23 -5.44 -25.90
N ARG A 157 -11.29 -4.79 -26.41
CA ARG A 157 -11.16 -3.40 -26.92
C ARG A 157 -10.88 -2.51 -25.72
N LYS A 158 -9.77 -1.77 -25.72
CA LYS A 158 -9.42 -0.87 -24.61
C LYS A 158 -10.32 0.37 -24.65
N PRO A 159 -11.14 0.61 -23.62
CA PRO A 159 -11.79 1.90 -23.45
C PRO A 159 -10.76 2.99 -23.19
N ALA A 160 -11.10 4.24 -23.49
CA ALA A 160 -10.23 5.37 -23.18
C ALA A 160 -9.89 5.38 -21.67
N ARG A 161 -8.64 5.69 -21.34
CA ARG A 161 -8.09 5.70 -19.96
C ARG A 161 -8.04 4.34 -19.22
N SER A 162 -8.18 3.21 -19.92
CA SER A 162 -7.98 1.87 -19.33
C SER A 162 -6.53 1.38 -19.40
N LYS A 163 -6.11 0.54 -18.44
CA LYS A 163 -4.77 -0.08 -18.40
C LYS A 163 -4.87 -1.58 -18.14
N HIS A 164 -3.94 -2.36 -18.69
CA HIS A 164 -3.76 -3.76 -18.33
C HIS A 164 -2.95 -3.81 -17.03
N CYS A 165 -3.49 -4.43 -15.98
CA CYS A 165 -2.85 -4.46 -14.67
C CYS A 165 -2.59 -5.91 -14.25
N GLY A 166 -1.43 -6.47 -14.60
CA GLY A 166 -1.07 -7.83 -14.18
C GLY A 166 -1.05 -8.05 -12.66
N LYS A 167 -1.03 -6.97 -11.85
CA LYS A 167 -1.13 -7.03 -10.38
C LYS A 167 -2.54 -7.32 -9.87
N CYS A 168 -3.58 -6.88 -10.58
CA CYS A 168 -4.99 -7.08 -10.20
C CYS A 168 -5.59 -8.37 -10.81
N GLY A 169 -4.77 -9.17 -11.49
CA GLY A 169 -5.18 -10.26 -12.37
C GLY A 169 -4.82 -9.95 -13.83
N PRO A 170 -4.77 -10.92 -14.75
CA PRO A 170 -4.46 -10.67 -16.17
C PRO A 170 -5.64 -9.99 -16.89
N VAL A 171 -6.14 -8.88 -16.34
CA VAL A 171 -7.37 -8.18 -16.73
C VAL A 171 -7.09 -6.70 -17.00
N CYS A 172 -7.95 -6.08 -17.81
CA CYS A 172 -7.93 -4.63 -18.01
C CYS A 172 -8.78 -3.95 -16.93
N VAL A 173 -8.30 -2.85 -16.38
CA VAL A 173 -9.00 -2.05 -15.37
C VAL A 173 -9.14 -0.61 -15.83
N THR A 174 -10.21 0.06 -15.41
CA THR A 174 -10.42 1.48 -15.69
C THR A 174 -9.47 2.35 -14.84
N GLY A 175 -8.94 3.44 -15.42
CA GLY A 175 -7.94 4.29 -14.77
C GLY A 175 -8.43 5.10 -13.56
N VAL A 176 -9.74 5.08 -13.26
CA VAL A 176 -10.36 5.91 -12.21
C VAL A 176 -10.12 5.34 -10.81
N CYS A 177 -10.01 4.02 -10.64
CA CYS A 177 -9.75 3.40 -9.33
C CYS A 177 -8.27 3.10 -9.05
N THR A 178 -7.38 3.29 -10.03
CA THR A 178 -5.95 3.03 -9.84
C THR A 178 -5.32 3.98 -8.82
N VAL A 179 -5.90 5.16 -8.60
CA VAL A 179 -5.42 6.12 -7.60
C VAL A 179 -5.80 5.66 -6.19
N LEU A 180 -7.02 5.18 -5.92
CA LEU A 180 -7.42 4.85 -4.55
C LEU A 180 -6.69 3.61 -4.00
N THR A 181 -6.49 2.57 -4.83
CA THR A 181 -5.84 1.34 -4.38
C THR A 181 -4.31 1.47 -4.28
N ILE A 182 -3.69 2.34 -5.09
CA ILE A 182 -2.24 2.59 -5.04
C ILE A 182 -1.88 3.60 -3.95
N THR A 183 -2.70 4.63 -3.72
CA THR A 183 -2.36 5.68 -2.73
C THR A 183 -2.54 5.22 -1.28
N VAL A 184 -3.33 4.18 -1.01
CA VAL A 184 -3.47 3.61 0.35
C VAL A 184 -2.27 2.72 0.73
N PHE A 185 -1.50 2.22 -0.24
CA PHE A 185 -0.42 1.26 -0.01
C PHE A 185 0.91 1.61 -0.70
N GLY A 186 1.05 2.83 -1.20
CA GLY A 186 2.23 3.34 -1.93
C GLY A 186 2.92 4.47 -1.18
#